data_AF-A0A4W4EBW6-F1
#
_entry.id   AF-A0A4W4EBW6-F1
#
_cell.length_a   1.000
_cell.length_b   1.000
_cell.length_c   1.000
_cell.angle_alpha   90.00
_cell.angle_beta   90.00
_cell.angle_gamma   90.00
#
_symmetry.space_group_name_H-M   'P 1'
#
loop_
_entity.id
_entity.type
_entity.pdbx_description
1 polymer ?
#
loop_
_entity_poly.entity_id
_entity_poly.type
_entity_poly.pdbx_seq_one_letter_code
_entity_poly.pdbx_strand_id
1 'polypeptide(L)'
;MGPIDDSVASLVIAQLLFLQSESNNKPIHMYINSPGGVVTAGLAIYDTMQYILNPISTWCVGQAASMGSLLLAAGTAGMRHSLPNARIMVHQLSGGARGQATDIAIQAEEILKLKRQINNIYCKHTGQPKKHVMERDRYMSPMEAQDFGIIDKVLVHPPQAGQDEPELVQKEPAASANPSTTSEPGASELAQSGASPPSSCKPEP
;
A
#
# COMPACT_ATOMS: atom_id res chain seq x y z
N MET A 1 -4.74 -18.29 0.48
CA MET A 1 -5.14 -17.33 1.52
C MET A 1 -4.49 -17.70 2.83
N GLY A 2 -4.39 -16.78 3.79
CA GLY A 2 -3.65 -16.98 5.04
C GLY A 2 -2.18 -16.58 4.96
N PRO A 3 -1.35 -16.94 5.96
CA PRO A 3 0.08 -16.69 5.95
C PRO A 3 0.77 -17.27 4.71
N ILE A 4 1.80 -16.59 4.22
CA ILE A 4 2.63 -17.05 3.10
C ILE A 4 3.78 -17.87 3.67
N ASP A 5 3.83 -19.16 3.33
CA ASP A 5 4.93 -20.08 3.62
C ASP A 5 5.27 -20.89 2.36
N ASP A 6 6.26 -21.77 2.47
CA ASP A 6 6.74 -22.58 1.33
C ASP A 6 5.65 -23.51 0.77
N SER A 7 4.71 -23.97 1.61
CA SER A 7 3.62 -24.84 1.18
C SER A 7 2.61 -24.06 0.33
N VAL A 8 2.17 -22.90 0.83
CA VAL A 8 1.27 -22.01 0.11
C VAL A 8 1.91 -21.51 -1.18
N ALA A 9 3.19 -21.12 -1.14
CA ALA A 9 3.90 -20.66 -2.32
C ALA A 9 4.02 -21.76 -3.39
N SER A 10 4.40 -22.97 -3.01
CA SER A 10 4.48 -24.10 -3.93
C SER A 10 3.14 -24.37 -4.62
N LEU A 11 2.04 -24.35 -3.86
CA LEU A 11 0.70 -24.56 -4.39
C LEU A 11 0.26 -23.44 -5.36
N VAL A 12 0.54 -22.18 -5.02
CA VAL A 12 0.21 -21.03 -5.89
C VAL A 12 1.03 -21.07 -7.18
N ILE A 13 2.34 -21.31 -7.09
CA ILE A 13 3.25 -21.40 -8.24
C ILE A 13 2.81 -22.54 -9.17
N ALA A 14 2.50 -23.72 -8.62
CA ALA A 14 2.01 -24.84 -9.41
C ALA A 14 0.72 -24.49 -10.18
N GLN A 15 -0.23 -23.79 -9.55
CA GLN A 15 -1.45 -23.34 -10.21
C GLN A 15 -1.19 -22.29 -11.29
N LEU A 16 -0.29 -21.33 -11.07
CA LEU A 16 0.09 -20.33 -12.06
C LEU A 16 0.70 -20.98 -13.32
N LEU A 17 1.64 -21.91 -13.11
CA LEU A 17 2.28 -22.62 -14.21
C LEU A 17 1.29 -23.53 -14.95
N PHE A 18 0.39 -24.18 -14.22
CA PHE A 18 -0.70 -24.97 -14.81
C PHE A 18 -1.61 -24.10 -15.68
N LEU A 19 -2.11 -22.97 -15.17
CA LEU A 19 -2.96 -22.06 -15.92
C LEU A 19 -2.28 -21.50 -17.17
N GLN A 20 -0.99 -21.19 -17.08
CA GLN A 20 -0.20 -20.79 -18.26
C GLN A 20 -0.12 -21.92 -19.29
N SER A 21 0.04 -23.18 -18.86
CA SER A 21 0.11 -24.32 -19.78
C SER A 21 -1.23 -24.59 -20.49
N GLU A 22 -2.35 -24.34 -19.81
CA GLU A 22 -3.70 -24.43 -20.40
C GLU A 22 -3.95 -23.34 -21.43
N SER A 23 -3.49 -22.13 -21.16
CA SER A 23 -3.57 -20.99 -22.06
C SER A 23 -2.62 -19.91 -21.59
N ASN A 24 -1.73 -19.46 -22.45
CA ASN A 24 -0.73 -18.44 -22.10
C ASN A 24 -1.18 -16.99 -22.34
N ASN A 25 -2.43 -16.76 -22.76
CA ASN A 25 -2.97 -15.44 -23.08
C ASN A 25 -4.21 -15.04 -22.26
N LYS A 26 -4.89 -16.00 -21.63
CA LYS A 26 -6.06 -15.70 -20.79
C LYS A 26 -5.64 -15.03 -19.48
N PRO A 27 -6.36 -13.99 -19.01
CA PRO A 27 -6.09 -13.41 -17.71
C PRO A 27 -6.23 -14.42 -16.56
N ILE A 28 -5.34 -14.33 -15.59
CA ILE A 28 -5.37 -15.11 -14.35
C ILE A 28 -5.82 -14.20 -13.21
N HIS A 29 -6.78 -14.66 -12.41
CA HIS A 29 -7.28 -13.92 -11.26
C HIS A 29 -6.69 -14.46 -9.97
N MET A 30 -5.97 -13.61 -9.24
CA MET A 30 -5.35 -13.95 -7.96
C MET A 30 -6.06 -13.20 -6.80
N TYR A 31 -6.78 -13.95 -5.97
CA TYR A 31 -7.44 -13.42 -4.78
C TYR A 31 -6.53 -13.49 -3.55
N ILE A 32 -6.33 -12.35 -2.90
CA ILE A 32 -5.37 -12.15 -1.82
C ILE A 32 -6.12 -11.74 -0.55
N ASN A 33 -6.05 -12.63 0.45
CA ASN A 33 -6.34 -12.36 1.84
C ASN A 33 -5.17 -12.92 2.67
N SER A 34 -4.19 -12.08 3.00
CA SER A 34 -2.96 -12.54 3.64
C SER A 34 -2.34 -11.50 4.58
N PRO A 35 -1.90 -11.91 5.78
CA PRO A 35 -1.08 -11.08 6.66
C PRO A 35 0.39 -10.96 6.19
N GLY A 36 0.77 -11.63 5.10
CA GLY A 36 2.15 -11.80 4.67
C GLY A 36 2.75 -13.09 5.21
N GLY A 37 4.08 -13.17 5.30
CA GLY A 37 4.77 -14.36 5.79
C GLY A 37 6.23 -14.40 5.36
N VAL A 38 6.72 -15.59 5.01
CA VAL A 38 8.10 -15.85 4.61
C VAL A 38 8.45 -15.09 3.33
N VAL A 39 9.52 -14.29 3.41
CA VAL A 39 9.94 -13.41 2.30
C VAL A 39 10.34 -14.20 1.06
N THR A 40 11.15 -15.25 1.21
CA THR A 40 11.60 -16.09 0.09
C THR A 40 10.45 -16.79 -0.61
N ALA A 41 9.50 -17.35 0.15
CA ALA A 41 8.28 -17.94 -0.38
C ALA A 41 7.45 -16.92 -1.19
N GLY A 42 7.26 -15.72 -0.65
CA GLY A 42 6.55 -14.65 -1.35
C GLY A 42 7.30 -14.16 -2.59
N LEU A 43 8.63 -14.08 -2.57
CA LEU A 43 9.44 -13.71 -3.74
C LEU A 43 9.36 -14.77 -4.84
N ALA A 44 9.27 -16.07 -4.49
CA ALA A 44 9.06 -17.13 -5.47
C ALA A 44 7.71 -16.99 -6.20
N ILE A 45 6.63 -16.64 -5.47
CA ILE A 45 5.33 -16.32 -6.09
C ILE A 45 5.47 -15.08 -6.98
N TYR A 46 6.10 -14.02 -6.47
CA TYR A 46 6.30 -12.77 -7.20
C TYR A 46 7.03 -13.00 -8.53
N ASP A 47 8.17 -13.69 -8.52
CA ASP A 47 8.95 -13.93 -9.74
C ASP A 47 8.16 -14.81 -10.72
N THR A 48 7.40 -15.79 -10.23
CA THR A 48 6.50 -16.60 -11.07
C THR A 48 5.42 -15.72 -11.71
N MET A 49 4.83 -14.80 -10.97
CA MET A 49 3.85 -13.85 -11.50
C MET A 49 4.41 -13.00 -12.63
N GLN A 50 5.69 -12.59 -12.53
CA GLN A 50 6.35 -11.80 -13.57
C GLN A 50 6.86 -12.65 -14.74
N TYR A 51 7.15 -13.94 -14.49
CA TYR A 51 7.71 -14.87 -15.47
C TYR A 51 6.68 -15.37 -16.48
N ILE A 52 5.45 -15.64 -16.02
CA ILE A 52 4.40 -16.14 -16.91
C ILE A 52 3.90 -15.05 -17.86
N LEU A 53 3.45 -15.47 -19.05
CA LEU A 53 2.99 -14.56 -20.11
C LEU A 53 1.60 -13.98 -19.86
N ASN A 54 0.78 -14.69 -19.09
CA ASN A 54 -0.59 -14.31 -18.79
C ASN A 54 -0.65 -12.99 -18.01
N PRO A 55 -1.57 -12.06 -18.35
CA PRO A 55 -1.85 -10.94 -17.47
C PRO A 55 -2.48 -11.44 -16.17
N ILE A 56 -2.01 -10.94 -15.03
CA ILE A 56 -2.48 -11.35 -13.70
C ILE A 56 -3.26 -10.20 -13.07
N SER A 57 -4.55 -10.43 -12.86
CA SER A 57 -5.43 -9.53 -12.12
C SER A 57 -5.42 -9.89 -10.64
N THR A 58 -5.03 -8.96 -9.77
CA THR A 58 -4.93 -9.18 -8.32
C THR A 58 -6.12 -8.56 -7.60
N TRP A 59 -6.65 -9.26 -6.58
CA TRP A 59 -7.87 -8.88 -5.87
C TRP A 59 -7.67 -8.96 -4.37
N CYS A 60 -7.57 -7.82 -3.70
CA CYS A 60 -7.49 -7.78 -2.25
C CYS A 60 -8.89 -7.91 -1.62
N VAL A 61 -9.08 -9.00 -0.87
CA VAL A 61 -10.31 -9.28 -0.11
C VAL A 61 -9.94 -9.47 1.36
N GLY A 62 -10.46 -8.63 2.26
CA GLY A 62 -10.08 -8.64 3.68
C GLY A 62 -8.76 -7.90 3.94
N GLN A 63 -7.61 -8.51 3.68
CA GLN A 63 -6.33 -7.81 3.84
C GLN A 63 -5.22 -8.24 2.88
N ALA A 64 -4.31 -7.31 2.59
CA ALA A 64 -3.03 -7.58 1.96
C ALA A 64 -1.94 -6.85 2.74
N ALA A 65 -1.20 -7.59 3.57
CA ALA A 65 -0.16 -7.04 4.43
C ALA A 65 1.21 -7.63 4.13
N SER A 66 2.29 -6.86 4.30
CA SER A 66 3.67 -7.34 4.14
C SER A 66 3.90 -7.97 2.75
N MET A 67 4.28 -9.26 2.65
CA MET A 67 4.39 -9.94 1.36
C MET A 67 3.06 -10.04 0.60
N GLY A 68 1.92 -10.02 1.30
CA GLY A 68 0.60 -10.00 0.66
C GLY A 68 0.34 -8.71 -0.13
N SER A 69 0.74 -7.54 0.39
CA SER A 69 0.62 -6.26 -0.34
C SER A 69 1.64 -6.14 -1.48
N LEU A 70 2.81 -6.78 -1.36
CA LEU A 70 3.78 -6.85 -2.45
C LEU A 70 3.21 -7.64 -3.63
N LEU A 71 2.61 -8.81 -3.36
CA LEU A 71 1.97 -9.61 -4.39
C LEU A 71 0.76 -8.91 -5.00
N LEU A 72 -0.02 -8.18 -4.19
CA LEU A 72 -1.11 -7.34 -4.70
C LEU A 72 -0.59 -6.30 -5.70
N ALA A 73 0.46 -5.56 -5.32
CA ALA A 73 1.08 -4.53 -6.16
C ALA A 73 1.69 -5.10 -7.45
N ALA A 74 2.12 -6.36 -7.43
CA ALA A 74 2.80 -7.03 -8.54
C ALA A 74 1.89 -7.56 -9.65
N GLY A 75 0.57 -7.39 -9.52
CA GLY A 75 -0.38 -7.66 -10.59
C GLY A 75 -0.12 -6.79 -11.82
N THR A 76 -0.68 -7.18 -12.96
CA THR A 76 -0.59 -6.41 -14.21
C THR A 76 -1.17 -5.01 -14.01
N ALA A 77 -0.44 -3.99 -14.49
CA ALA A 77 -0.86 -2.59 -14.36
C ALA A 77 -2.27 -2.37 -14.94
N GLY A 78 -3.13 -1.68 -14.20
CA GLY A 78 -4.55 -1.47 -14.52
C GLY A 78 -5.48 -2.60 -14.05
N MET A 79 -4.93 -3.74 -13.60
CA MET A 79 -5.66 -4.94 -13.19
C MET A 79 -5.48 -5.29 -11.70
N ARG A 80 -5.06 -4.31 -10.88
CA ARG A 80 -4.88 -4.49 -9.44
C ARG A 80 -6.06 -3.89 -8.69
N HIS A 81 -6.74 -4.72 -7.91
CA HIS A 81 -8.06 -4.43 -7.37
C HIS A 81 -8.13 -4.63 -5.86
N SER A 82 -9.05 -3.92 -5.22
CA SER A 82 -9.39 -4.13 -3.81
C SER A 82 -10.88 -3.92 -3.58
N LEU A 83 -11.45 -4.63 -2.61
CA LEU A 83 -12.80 -4.36 -2.11
C LEU A 83 -12.81 -3.20 -1.10
N PRO A 84 -13.93 -2.49 -0.90
CA PRO A 84 -13.95 -1.19 -0.22
C PRO A 84 -13.52 -1.22 1.25
N ASN A 85 -13.72 -2.35 1.93
CA ASN A 85 -13.40 -2.53 3.35
C ASN A 85 -12.11 -3.32 3.60
N ALA A 86 -11.34 -3.62 2.54
CA ALA A 86 -10.08 -4.31 2.71
C ALA A 86 -9.03 -3.38 3.35
N ARG A 87 -8.03 -3.95 4.01
CA ARG A 87 -6.89 -3.19 4.54
C ARG A 87 -5.60 -3.59 3.84
N ILE A 88 -4.83 -2.59 3.44
CA ILE A 88 -3.49 -2.80 2.88
C ILE A 88 -2.48 -2.35 3.92
N MET A 89 -1.45 -3.15 4.17
CA MET A 89 -0.37 -2.76 5.08
C MET A 89 0.97 -3.00 4.43
N VAL A 90 1.85 -2.02 4.56
CA VAL A 90 3.24 -2.14 4.16
C VAL A 90 4.17 -1.85 5.32
N HIS A 91 5.28 -2.58 5.41
CA HIS A 91 6.28 -2.42 6.47
C HIS A 91 7.66 -2.86 5.99
N GLN A 92 8.70 -2.47 6.73
CA GLN A 92 10.04 -2.99 6.43
C GLN A 92 10.16 -4.47 6.83
N LEU A 93 11.14 -5.18 6.25
CA LEU A 93 11.43 -6.54 6.68
C LEU A 93 11.84 -6.57 8.15
N SER A 94 11.30 -7.56 8.86
CA SER A 94 11.73 -7.94 10.20
C SER A 94 12.46 -9.28 10.15
N GLY A 95 13.57 -9.39 10.89
CA GLY A 95 14.35 -10.62 11.04
C GLY A 95 15.16 -10.60 12.34
N GLY A 96 15.67 -11.76 12.75
CA GLY A 96 16.52 -11.89 13.93
C GLY A 96 17.81 -12.61 13.58
N ALA A 97 18.88 -12.30 14.32
CA ALA A 97 20.18 -12.95 14.19
C ALA A 97 20.71 -13.39 15.55
N ARG A 98 21.36 -14.56 15.62
CA ARG A 98 22.00 -15.11 16.82
C ARG A 98 23.19 -15.97 16.41
N GLY A 99 24.30 -15.90 17.15
CA GLY A 99 25.51 -16.67 16.85
C GLY A 99 26.78 -15.91 17.21
N GLN A 100 27.89 -16.29 16.58
CA GLN A 100 29.13 -15.53 16.71
C GLN A 100 28.99 -14.14 16.09
N ALA A 101 29.85 -13.19 16.47
CA ALA A 101 29.82 -11.84 15.92
C ALA A 101 29.86 -11.83 14.38
N THR A 102 30.65 -12.72 13.78
CA THR A 102 30.72 -12.91 12.32
C THR A 102 29.38 -13.37 11.73
N ASP A 103 28.71 -14.34 12.34
CA ASP A 103 27.41 -14.85 11.87
C ASP A 103 26.34 -13.76 11.95
N ILE A 104 26.34 -12.98 13.04
CA ILE A 104 25.43 -11.85 13.22
C ILE A 104 25.66 -10.81 12.13
N ALA A 105 26.93 -10.49 11.82
CA ALA A 105 27.27 -9.53 10.76
C ALA A 105 26.80 -10.01 9.37
N ILE A 106 27.01 -11.29 9.04
CA ILE A 106 26.56 -11.89 7.77
C ILE A 106 25.03 -11.81 7.66
N GLN A 107 24.30 -12.19 8.70
CA GLN A 107 22.84 -12.16 8.70
C GLN A 107 22.29 -10.72 8.62
N ALA A 108 22.92 -9.77 9.30
CA ALA A 108 22.55 -8.36 9.22
C ALA A 108 22.75 -7.81 7.79
N GLU A 109 23.87 -8.16 7.13
CA GLU A 109 24.12 -7.75 5.75
C GLU A 109 23.05 -8.30 4.80
N GLU A 110 22.66 -9.56 4.97
CA GLU A 110 21.63 -10.20 4.15
C GLU A 110 20.25 -9.56 4.34
N ILE A 111 19.84 -9.28 5.57
CA ILE A 111 18.59 -8.56 5.85
C ILE A 111 18.58 -7.18 5.17
N LEU A 112 19.71 -6.46 5.19
CA LEU A 112 19.83 -5.17 4.51
C LEU A 112 19.75 -5.30 2.97
N LYS A 113 20.29 -6.38 2.39
CA LYS A 113 20.14 -6.68 0.95
C LYS A 113 18.68 -6.95 0.59
N LEU A 114 18.01 -7.82 1.33
CA LEU A 114 16.60 -8.14 1.12
C LEU A 114 15.69 -6.92 1.30
N LYS A 115 15.96 -6.07 2.30
CA LYS A 115 15.26 -4.79 2.49
C LYS A 115 15.37 -3.90 1.25
N ARG A 116 16.57 -3.76 0.68
CA ARG A 116 16.77 -2.97 -0.55
C ARG A 116 16.03 -3.59 -1.74
N GLN A 117 16.08 -4.92 -1.88
CA GLN A 117 15.40 -5.63 -2.96
C GLN A 117 13.88 -5.42 -2.92
N ILE A 118 13.26 -5.64 -1.77
CA ILE A 118 11.81 -5.43 -1.60
C ILE A 118 11.41 -3.98 -1.85
N ASN A 119 12.17 -3.01 -1.32
CA ASN A 119 11.90 -1.60 -1.57
C ASN A 119 11.96 -1.27 -3.07
N ASN A 120 12.92 -1.84 -3.81
CA ASN A 120 13.01 -1.64 -5.26
C ASN A 120 11.79 -2.24 -5.98
N ILE A 121 11.30 -3.42 -5.56
CA ILE A 121 10.10 -4.05 -6.14
C ILE A 121 8.87 -3.17 -5.93
N TYR A 122 8.68 -2.65 -4.71
CA TYR A 122 7.58 -1.72 -4.47
C TYR A 122 7.71 -0.45 -5.32
N CYS A 123 8.89 0.18 -5.37
CA CYS A 123 9.11 1.36 -6.23
C CYS A 123 8.75 1.07 -7.70
N LYS A 124 9.13 -0.09 -8.22
CA LYS A 124 8.84 -0.51 -9.59
C LYS A 124 7.34 -0.51 -9.87
N HIS A 125 6.54 -1.06 -8.95
CA HIS A 125 5.10 -1.26 -9.16
C HIS A 125 4.23 -0.08 -8.72
N THR A 126 4.70 0.75 -7.79
CA THR A 126 3.93 1.89 -7.29
C THR A 126 4.33 3.22 -7.92
N GLY A 127 5.50 3.30 -8.57
CA GLY A 127 6.06 4.55 -9.08
C GLY A 127 6.57 5.49 -7.97
N GLN A 128 6.49 5.09 -6.70
CA GLN A 128 6.96 5.89 -5.57
C GLN A 128 8.49 5.94 -5.53
N PRO A 129 9.10 7.07 -5.13
CA PRO A 129 10.55 7.14 -4.95
C PRO A 129 11.02 6.33 -3.73
N LYS A 130 12.23 5.77 -3.81
CA LYS A 130 12.82 4.87 -2.79
C LYS A 130 12.75 5.37 -1.35
N LYS A 131 12.82 6.69 -1.14
CA LYS A 131 12.79 7.32 0.18
C LYS A 131 11.41 7.21 0.88
N HIS A 132 10.35 6.94 0.12
CA HIS A 132 8.97 7.07 0.59
C HIS A 132 8.27 5.74 0.88
N VAL A 133 8.95 4.61 0.68
CA VAL A 133 8.24 3.33 0.59
C VAL A 133 7.96 2.74 1.96
N MET A 134 8.97 2.40 2.80
CA MET A 134 8.74 1.67 4.08
C MET A 134 9.85 1.88 5.11
N GLU A 135 9.59 2.67 6.15
CA GLU A 135 10.41 2.77 7.37
C GLU A 135 9.68 2.21 8.60
N ARG A 136 8.35 2.33 8.64
CA ARG A 136 7.46 1.84 9.70
C ARG A 136 6.24 1.20 9.08
N ASP A 137 5.50 0.46 9.90
CA ASP A 137 4.19 -0.08 9.55
C ASP A 137 3.28 1.06 9.09
N ARG A 138 2.78 0.93 7.87
CA ARG A 138 1.85 1.89 7.26
C ARG A 138 0.63 1.12 6.78
N TYR A 139 -0.47 1.35 7.49
CA TYR A 139 -1.79 0.86 7.11
C TYR A 139 -2.45 1.87 6.17
N MET A 140 -3.17 1.35 5.20
CA MET A 140 -3.87 2.10 4.17
C MET A 140 -5.24 1.47 3.93
N SER A 141 -6.26 2.33 3.83
CA SER A 141 -7.52 1.99 3.17
C SER A 141 -7.28 1.68 1.68
N PRO A 142 -8.26 1.07 0.98
CA PRO A 142 -8.13 0.81 -0.45
C PRO A 142 -7.91 2.08 -1.27
N MET A 143 -8.58 3.18 -0.91
CA MET A 143 -8.40 4.47 -1.60
C MET A 143 -6.99 5.04 -1.39
N GLU A 144 -6.45 4.98 -0.17
CA GLU A 144 -5.08 5.40 0.09
C GLU A 144 -4.06 4.50 -0.62
N ALA A 145 -4.34 3.20 -0.71
CA ALA A 145 -3.49 2.25 -1.43
C ALA A 145 -3.53 2.47 -2.95
N GLN A 146 -4.67 2.91 -3.50
CA GLN A 146 -4.80 3.35 -4.88
C GLN A 146 -3.93 4.59 -5.12
N ASP A 147 -4.01 5.57 -4.23
CA ASP A 147 -3.23 6.82 -4.33
C ASP A 147 -1.73 6.60 -4.14
N PHE A 148 -1.38 5.62 -3.31
CA PHE A 148 -0.01 5.20 -3.15
C PHE A 148 0.52 4.44 -4.38
N GLY A 149 -0.37 3.86 -5.20
CA GLY A 149 -0.03 3.11 -6.41
C GLY A 149 0.09 1.59 -6.21
N ILE A 150 -0.36 1.04 -5.08
CA ILE A 150 -0.38 -0.43 -4.83
C ILE A 150 -1.50 -1.11 -5.61
N ILE A 151 -2.64 -0.44 -5.77
CA ILE A 151 -3.75 -0.93 -6.59
C ILE A 151 -4.18 0.13 -7.61
N ASP A 152 -4.97 -0.29 -8.60
CA ASP A 152 -5.48 0.59 -9.65
C ASP A 152 -6.96 0.95 -9.44
N LYS A 153 -7.76 0.04 -8.88
CA LYS A 153 -9.23 0.22 -8.75
C LYS A 153 -9.76 -0.33 -7.43
N VAL A 154 -10.74 0.37 -6.85
CA VAL A 154 -11.54 -0.12 -5.72
C VAL A 154 -12.95 -0.41 -6.22
N LEU A 155 -13.37 -1.68 -6.19
CA LEU A 155 -14.64 -2.13 -6.79
C LEU A 155 -15.73 -2.31 -5.73
N VAL A 156 -16.94 -1.84 -6.04
CA VAL A 156 -18.14 -2.06 -5.23
C VAL A 156 -18.91 -3.28 -5.76
N HIS A 157 -19.19 -3.28 -7.07
CA HIS A 157 -19.90 -4.34 -7.76
C HIS A 157 -19.24 -4.68 -9.11
N PRO A 158 -19.31 -5.95 -9.56
CA PRO A 158 -19.04 -6.28 -10.96
C PRO A 158 -20.05 -5.58 -11.89
N PRO A 159 -19.84 -5.60 -13.23
CA PRO A 159 -20.77 -5.00 -14.17
C PRO A 159 -22.21 -5.47 -13.89
N GLN A 160 -23.09 -4.51 -13.58
CA GLN A 160 -24.50 -4.79 -13.30
C GLN A 160 -25.25 -5.06 -14.59
N ALA A 161 -26.47 -5.63 -14.50
CA ALA A 161 -27.28 -5.89 -15.68
C ALA A 161 -27.53 -4.61 -16.50
N GLY A 162 -27.07 -4.60 -17.75
CA GLY A 162 -27.16 -3.44 -18.64
C GLY A 162 -26.01 -2.44 -18.53
N GLN A 163 -24.95 -2.75 -17.77
CA GLN A 163 -23.73 -1.96 -17.68
C GLN A 163 -22.53 -2.78 -18.15
N ASP A 164 -21.66 -2.18 -18.96
CA ASP A 164 -20.45 -2.85 -19.47
C ASP A 164 -19.26 -2.75 -18.50
N GLU A 165 -19.24 -1.73 -17.65
CA GLU A 165 -18.15 -1.43 -16.72
C GLU A 165 -18.54 -1.73 -15.26
N PRO A 166 -17.57 -2.10 -14.41
CA PRO A 166 -17.82 -2.32 -12.98
C PRO A 166 -18.07 -1.01 -12.24
N GLU A 167 -18.83 -1.09 -11.15
CA GLU A 167 -19.03 0.03 -10.25
C GLU A 167 -17.81 0.22 -9.33
N LEU A 168 -17.20 1.40 -9.39
CA LEU A 168 -16.03 1.76 -8.61
C LEU A 168 -16.39 2.68 -7.45
N VAL A 169 -15.62 2.62 -6.36
CA VAL A 169 -15.72 3.61 -5.28
C VAL A 169 -15.33 4.98 -5.84
N GLN A 170 -16.24 5.96 -5.70
CA GLN A 170 -15.97 7.34 -6.07
C GLN A 170 -15.13 8.01 -4.99
N LYS A 171 -14.11 8.78 -5.37
CA LYS A 171 -13.47 9.70 -4.43
C LYS A 171 -14.45 10.84 -4.16
N GLU A 172 -14.75 11.10 -2.88
CA GLU A 172 -15.39 12.36 -2.53
C GLU A 172 -14.53 13.52 -3.04
N PRO A 173 -15.09 14.48 -3.77
CA PRO A 173 -14.33 15.66 -4.18
C PRO A 173 -13.90 16.40 -2.91
N ALA A 174 -12.61 16.71 -2.81
CA ALA A 174 -12.07 17.52 -1.72
C ALA A 174 -12.90 18.80 -1.61
N ALA A 175 -13.64 18.94 -0.51
CA ALA A 175 -14.57 20.03 -0.30
C ALA A 175 -13.85 21.38 -0.53
N SER A 176 -14.36 22.17 -1.48
CA SER A 176 -13.91 23.53 -1.72
C SER A 176 -14.01 24.32 -0.42
N ALA A 177 -12.87 24.80 0.06
CA ALA A 177 -12.85 25.79 1.13
C ALA A 177 -13.58 27.04 0.66
N ASN A 178 -14.83 27.23 1.09
CA ASN A 178 -15.51 28.51 0.97
C ASN A 178 -15.05 29.41 2.12
N PRO A 179 -14.61 30.64 1.86
CA PRO A 179 -14.33 31.61 2.92
C PRO A 179 -15.68 32.12 3.43
N SER A 180 -16.00 31.81 4.69
CA SER A 180 -17.13 32.40 5.39
C SER A 180 -16.90 33.91 5.54
N THR A 181 -17.60 34.68 4.71
CA THR A 181 -17.84 36.12 4.92
C THR A 181 -18.88 36.24 6.02
N THR A 182 -18.45 36.56 7.24
CA THR A 182 -19.35 37.05 8.29
C THR A 182 -19.36 38.57 8.25
N SER A 183 -20.46 39.09 7.74
CA SER A 183 -20.93 40.47 7.86
C SER A 183 -21.12 40.86 9.32
N GLU A 184 -20.58 42.02 9.72
CA GLU A 184 -21.01 42.75 10.91
C GLU A 184 -22.50 43.15 10.84
N PRO A 185 -23.14 43.36 12.00
CA PRO A 185 -23.69 44.70 12.22
C PRO A 185 -23.33 45.26 13.61
N GLY A 186 -23.08 46.57 13.66
CA GLY A 186 -22.67 47.28 14.86
C GLY A 186 -23.81 47.67 15.81
N ALA A 187 -23.42 48.08 17.02
CA ALA A 187 -23.85 49.31 17.68
C ALA A 187 -23.18 49.49 19.07
N SER A 188 -22.64 50.69 19.28
CA SER A 188 -22.79 51.51 20.51
C SER A 188 -22.04 51.14 21.81
N GLU A 189 -20.93 51.87 22.02
CA GLU A 189 -20.62 52.70 23.21
C GLU A 189 -20.69 52.10 24.64
N LEU A 190 -19.52 52.03 25.29
CA LEU A 190 -19.24 52.82 26.51
C LEU A 190 -17.75 52.81 26.87
N ALA A 191 -17.29 53.98 27.29
CA ALA A 191 -15.91 54.40 27.49
C ALA A 191 -15.24 53.85 28.76
N GLN A 192 -13.90 53.83 28.76
CA GLN A 192 -12.97 54.37 29.79
C GLN A 192 -11.60 53.66 29.63
N SER A 193 -10.63 54.34 29.02
CA SER A 193 -9.57 55.14 29.68
C SER A 193 -8.44 54.30 30.30
N GLY A 194 -7.22 54.40 29.75
CA GLY A 194 -6.02 53.86 30.39
C GLY A 194 -4.80 53.84 29.48
N ALA A 195 -3.87 54.76 29.74
CA ALA A 195 -2.67 55.10 28.98
C ALA A 195 -1.55 54.03 28.90
N SER A 196 -0.91 53.96 27.71
CA SER A 196 0.56 54.03 27.40
C SER A 196 1.56 52.98 28.01
N PRO A 197 2.81 52.80 27.48
CA PRO A 197 3.15 51.64 26.66
C PRO A 197 4.50 50.95 27.12
N PRO A 198 5.33 50.34 26.25
CA PRO A 198 5.89 48.99 26.45
C PRO A 198 7.25 48.96 27.16
N SER A 199 7.59 47.84 27.82
CA SER A 199 8.95 47.59 28.31
C SER A 199 9.53 46.31 27.72
N SER A 200 10.53 46.51 26.87
CA SER A 200 11.53 45.55 26.42
C SER A 200 12.30 44.92 27.58
N CYS A 201 12.61 43.63 27.50
CA CYS A 201 13.77 43.07 28.21
C CYS A 201 14.45 41.98 27.37
N LYS A 202 15.76 42.17 27.16
CA LYS A 202 16.70 41.27 26.49
C LYS A 202 17.09 40.09 27.40
N PRO A 203 17.70 39.01 26.86
CA PRO A 203 18.21 37.89 27.63
C PRO A 203 19.73 38.02 27.94
N GLU A 204 20.15 37.51 29.10
CA GLU A 204 21.53 37.10 29.47
C GLU A 204 21.47 36.07 30.62
N PRO A 205 22.53 35.29 30.89
CA PRO A 205 23.69 34.93 30.07
C PRO A 205 23.72 33.45 29.65
#